data_AF-A0A519UHA5-F1
#
_entry.id   AF-A0A519UHA5-F1
#
_cell.length_a   1.000
_cell.length_b   1.000
_cell.length_c   1.000
_cell.angle_alpha   90.00
_cell.angle_beta   90.00
_cell.angle_gamma   90.00
#
_symmetry.space_group_name_H-M   'P 1'
#
loop_
_entity.id
_entity.type
_entity.pdbx_description
1 polymer ?
#
loop_
_entity_poly.entity_id
_entity_poly.type
_entity_poly.pdbx_seq_one_letter_code
_entity_poly.pdbx_strand_id
1 'polypeptide(L)'
;MKKYILYLILMSLSYIGFAQNLTPPQVEGYISASTIKVNFPFNVKGIPFTKIPKSVWYPTSVIIADLQMNYYMEGSNSMQINTVRKHVIPDSKTGAWEITGLSIEPLPNSIPKTRVDQNRTTYMLSIYQIHTGQKSAMWYANIQPNYVQVHKIPDQKMKPKVVPIIDKVILNPQPIPPKEIKK
;
A
#
# COMPACT_ATOMS: atom_id res chain seq x y z
N MET A 1 23.06 -50.96 -33.23
CA MET A 1 22.09 -49.86 -33.39
C MET A 1 21.38 -49.42 -32.10
N LYS A 2 21.07 -50.32 -31.14
CA LYS A 2 20.34 -49.93 -29.89
C LYS A 2 21.11 -49.01 -28.91
N LYS A 3 22.44 -49.06 -28.88
CA LYS A 3 23.27 -48.24 -27.96
C LYS A 3 23.32 -46.75 -28.31
N TYR A 4 23.17 -46.40 -29.59
CA TYR A 4 23.23 -45.00 -30.05
C TYR A 4 21.92 -44.24 -29.77
N ILE A 5 20.79 -44.93 -29.76
CA ILE A 5 19.48 -44.36 -29.41
C ILE A 5 19.46 -43.91 -27.94
N LEU A 6 20.05 -44.70 -27.03
CA LEU A 6 20.15 -44.33 -25.62
C LEU A 6 21.01 -43.08 -25.39
N TYR A 7 22.11 -42.93 -26.15
CA TYR A 7 22.97 -41.74 -26.07
C TYR A 7 22.28 -40.46 -26.59
N LEU A 8 21.46 -40.57 -27.64
CA LEU A 8 20.63 -39.47 -28.14
C LEU A 8 19.52 -39.06 -27.15
N ILE A 9 18.96 -40.04 -26.42
CA ILE A 9 17.97 -39.77 -25.37
C ILE A 9 18.65 -39.12 -24.13
N LEU A 10 19.83 -39.58 -23.72
CA LEU A 10 20.58 -38.95 -22.61
C LEU A 10 21.07 -37.53 -22.94
N MET A 11 21.49 -37.29 -24.19
CA MET A 11 21.84 -35.94 -24.65
C MET A 11 20.62 -35.02 -24.68
N SER A 12 19.45 -35.48 -25.12
CA SER A 12 18.23 -34.65 -25.11
C SER A 12 17.71 -34.38 -23.69
N LEU A 13 17.88 -35.31 -22.74
CA LEU A 13 17.54 -35.11 -21.32
C LEU A 13 18.45 -34.09 -20.61
N SER A 14 19.70 -33.93 -21.06
CA SER A 14 20.63 -32.95 -20.48
C SER A 14 20.40 -31.51 -20.99
N TYR A 15 19.60 -31.33 -22.05
CA TYR A 15 19.11 -30.03 -22.52
C TYR A 15 17.72 -29.66 -21.98
N ILE A 16 17.14 -30.45 -21.07
CA ILE A 16 16.01 -29.99 -20.27
C ILE A 16 16.58 -29.04 -19.20
N GLY A 17 17.08 -27.89 -19.65
CA GLY A 17 17.26 -26.74 -18.79
C GLY A 17 15.89 -26.44 -18.22
N PHE A 18 15.68 -26.75 -16.95
CA PHE A 18 14.50 -26.31 -16.23
C PHE A 18 14.39 -24.81 -16.45
N ALA A 19 13.41 -24.38 -17.24
CA ALA A 19 13.06 -22.97 -17.36
C ALA A 19 12.75 -22.51 -15.94
N GLN A 20 13.69 -21.83 -15.30
CA GLN A 20 13.50 -21.42 -13.92
C GLN A 20 12.46 -20.30 -13.93
N ASN A 21 11.33 -20.55 -13.28
CA ASN A 21 10.26 -19.56 -13.21
C ASN A 21 10.76 -18.30 -12.50
N LEU A 22 10.36 -17.13 -13.02
CA LEU A 22 10.63 -15.85 -12.36
C LEU A 22 10.11 -15.88 -10.92
N THR A 23 10.94 -15.40 -9.99
CA THR A 23 10.58 -15.38 -8.57
C THR A 23 9.44 -14.40 -8.31
N PRO A 24 8.37 -14.81 -7.62
CA PRO A 24 7.33 -13.88 -7.21
C PRO A 24 7.92 -12.77 -6.32
N PRO A 25 7.65 -11.48 -6.60
CA PRO A 25 8.05 -10.40 -5.71
C PRO A 25 7.46 -10.61 -4.32
N GLN A 26 8.20 -10.29 -3.26
CA GLN A 26 7.71 -10.34 -1.88
C GLN A 26 7.66 -8.94 -1.30
N VAL A 27 6.66 -8.66 -0.45
CA VAL A 27 6.48 -7.35 0.18
C VAL A 27 7.05 -7.35 1.60
N GLU A 28 7.80 -6.31 1.96
CA GLU A 28 8.34 -6.17 3.32
C GLU A 28 7.20 -6.12 4.35
N GLY A 29 7.27 -6.98 5.37
CA GLY A 29 6.31 -7.01 6.47
C GLY A 29 4.98 -7.73 6.20
N TYR A 30 4.77 -8.27 5.00
CA TYR A 30 3.51 -8.92 4.64
C TYR A 30 3.72 -10.25 3.89
N ILE A 31 2.99 -11.27 4.33
CA ILE A 31 2.88 -12.54 3.60
C ILE A 31 1.83 -12.42 2.48
N SER A 32 1.96 -13.23 1.43
CA SER A 32 0.92 -13.30 0.39
C SER A 32 -0.40 -13.81 0.97
N ALA A 33 -1.52 -13.45 0.36
CA ALA A 33 -2.88 -13.71 0.81
C ALA A 33 -3.24 -13.07 2.17
N SER A 34 -2.47 -12.07 2.62
CA SER A 34 -2.77 -11.34 3.87
C SER A 34 -3.69 -10.14 3.64
N THR A 35 -4.02 -9.44 4.73
CA THR A 35 -4.73 -8.16 4.69
C THR A 35 -3.78 -7.04 5.12
N ILE A 36 -3.69 -5.98 4.33
CA ILE A 36 -2.91 -4.77 4.62
C ILE A 36 -3.87 -3.65 5.01
N LYS A 37 -3.65 -3.05 6.17
CA LYS A 37 -4.38 -1.86 6.64
C LYS A 37 -3.61 -0.60 6.29
N VAL A 38 -4.15 0.23 5.39
CA VAL A 38 -3.47 1.43 4.87
C VAL A 38 -4.46 2.55 4.61
N ASN A 39 -3.96 3.77 4.41
CA ASN A 39 -4.73 4.88 3.86
C ASN A 39 -4.27 5.15 2.43
N PHE A 40 -5.18 5.54 1.54
CA PHE A 40 -4.80 5.99 0.22
C PHE A 40 -4.33 7.45 0.27
N PRO A 41 -3.29 7.84 -0.50
CA PRO A 41 -2.37 6.95 -1.21
C PRO A 41 -1.41 6.23 -0.24
N PHE A 42 -0.93 5.04 -0.60
CA PHE A 42 0.12 4.33 0.15
C PHE A 42 1.27 3.86 -0.75
N ASN A 43 2.37 3.50 -0.11
CA ASN A 43 3.56 2.93 -0.77
C ASN A 43 3.70 1.46 -0.39
N VAL A 44 4.32 0.69 -1.28
CA VAL A 44 4.69 -0.71 -1.03
C VAL A 44 6.14 -0.91 -1.37
N LYS A 45 6.89 -1.44 -0.40
CA LYS A 45 8.30 -1.75 -0.55
C LYS A 45 8.51 -3.26 -0.60
N GLY A 46 9.34 -3.69 -1.54
CA GLY A 46 9.67 -5.08 -1.75
C GLY A 46 10.87 -5.56 -0.96
N ILE A 47 10.92 -6.87 -0.68
CA ILE A 47 12.16 -7.54 -0.30
C ILE A 47 13.05 -7.59 -1.56
N PRO A 48 14.29 -7.06 -1.51
CA PRO A 48 15.22 -7.14 -2.64
C PRO A 48 15.44 -8.59 -3.06
N PHE A 49 15.43 -8.87 -4.36
CA PHE A 49 15.54 -10.25 -4.86
C PHE A 49 16.86 -10.93 -4.46
N THR A 50 17.96 -10.19 -4.27
CA THR A 50 19.21 -10.78 -3.77
C THR A 50 19.11 -11.32 -2.33
N LYS A 51 18.09 -10.90 -1.56
CA LYS A 51 17.80 -11.43 -0.23
C LYS A 51 16.89 -12.65 -0.25
N ILE A 52 16.30 -12.99 -1.40
CA ILE A 52 15.42 -14.15 -1.55
C ILE A 52 16.28 -15.35 -2.03
N PRO A 53 16.35 -16.46 -1.25
CA PRO A 53 17.16 -17.61 -1.62
C PRO A 53 16.75 -18.18 -2.99
N LYS A 54 17.75 -18.44 -3.85
CA LYS A 54 17.56 -18.98 -5.20
C LYS A 54 16.63 -18.14 -6.08
N SER A 55 16.59 -16.83 -5.85
CA SER A 55 15.77 -15.94 -6.66
C SER A 55 16.25 -15.86 -8.11
N VAL A 56 15.27 -15.84 -9.00
CA VAL A 56 15.40 -15.68 -10.45
C VAL A 56 14.69 -14.40 -10.85
N TRP A 57 15.48 -13.42 -11.26
CA TRP A 57 15.05 -12.11 -11.71
C TRP A 57 16.14 -11.53 -12.61
N TYR A 58 15.81 -10.53 -13.40
CA TYR A 58 16.74 -9.91 -14.32
C TYR A 58 16.73 -8.38 -14.12
N PRO A 59 17.84 -7.68 -14.38
CA PRO A 59 17.89 -6.22 -14.29
C PRO A 59 16.90 -5.50 -15.21
N THR A 60 16.42 -6.17 -16.25
CA THR A 60 15.40 -5.66 -17.18
C THR A 60 13.99 -6.16 -16.85
N SER A 61 13.82 -6.91 -15.76
CA SER A 61 12.49 -7.26 -15.25
C SER A 61 11.74 -5.99 -14.87
N VAL A 62 10.42 -6.01 -15.04
CA VAL A 62 9.53 -4.94 -14.57
C VAL A 62 8.63 -5.50 -13.47
N ILE A 63 8.61 -4.85 -12.32
CA ILE A 63 7.66 -5.14 -11.24
C ILE A 63 6.39 -4.37 -11.52
N ILE A 64 5.26 -5.06 -11.51
CA ILE A 64 3.94 -4.50 -11.75
C ILE A 64 3.11 -4.70 -10.48
N ALA A 65 2.43 -3.63 -10.07
CA ALA A 65 1.39 -3.65 -9.05
C ALA A 65 0.05 -3.28 -9.68
N ASP A 66 -0.90 -4.21 -9.62
CA ASP A 66 -2.30 -3.99 -9.99
C ASP A 66 -3.12 -3.86 -8.70
N LEU A 67 -3.62 -2.65 -8.46
CA LEU A 67 -4.57 -2.34 -7.40
C LEU A 67 -5.99 -2.34 -7.99
N GLN A 68 -6.79 -3.32 -7.60
CA GLN A 68 -8.16 -3.50 -8.06
C GLN A 68 -9.15 -3.08 -6.97
N MET A 69 -10.19 -2.37 -7.38
CA MET A 69 -11.34 -1.96 -6.57
C MET A 69 -12.59 -2.59 -7.18
N ASN A 70 -13.26 -3.46 -6.43
CA ASN A 70 -14.59 -3.96 -6.76
C ASN A 70 -15.59 -3.23 -5.88
N TYR A 71 -16.51 -2.49 -6.47
CA TYR A 71 -17.38 -1.57 -5.73
C TYR A 71 -18.80 -1.56 -6.26
N TYR A 72 -19.71 -1.07 -5.43
CA TYR A 72 -21.10 -0.85 -5.75
C TYR A 72 -21.45 0.61 -5.49
N MET A 73 -22.35 1.16 -6.28
CA MET A 73 -22.94 2.47 -5.98
C MET A 73 -24.15 2.27 -5.06
N GLU A 74 -24.37 3.18 -4.11
CA GLU A 74 -25.55 3.15 -3.24
C GLU A 74 -26.85 3.05 -4.06
N GLY A 75 -27.72 2.11 -3.70
CA GLY A 75 -28.97 1.83 -4.42
C GLY A 75 -28.81 1.04 -5.73
N SER A 76 -27.58 0.67 -6.11
CA SER A 76 -27.31 -0.18 -7.27
C SER A 76 -26.92 -1.61 -6.85
N ASN A 77 -27.40 -2.58 -7.62
CA ASN A 77 -26.99 -3.98 -7.48
C ASN A 77 -25.88 -4.38 -8.46
N SER A 78 -25.51 -3.48 -9.38
CA SER A 78 -24.46 -3.74 -10.37
C SER A 78 -23.09 -3.48 -9.77
N MET A 79 -22.24 -4.51 -9.78
CA MET A 79 -20.83 -4.39 -9.41
C MET A 79 -20.08 -3.64 -10.50
N GLN A 80 -19.20 -2.74 -10.08
CA GLN A 80 -18.24 -2.06 -10.93
C GLN A 80 -16.83 -2.46 -10.52
N ILE A 81 -15.91 -2.44 -11.48
CA ILE A 81 -14.50 -2.79 -11.27
C ILE A 81 -13.66 -1.64 -11.81
N ASN A 82 -12.71 -1.17 -11.01
CA ASN A 82 -11.62 -0.32 -11.48
C ASN A 82 -10.28 -0.99 -11.13
N THR A 83 -9.28 -0.83 -11.99
CA THR A 83 -7.92 -1.32 -11.74
C THR A 83 -6.91 -0.25 -12.10
N VAL A 84 -6.06 0.10 -11.15
CA VAL A 84 -4.92 1.00 -11.35
C VAL A 84 -3.65 0.15 -11.38
N ARG A 85 -2.90 0.30 -12.48
CA ARG A 85 -1.60 -0.36 -12.67
C ARG A 85 -0.46 0.62 -12.45
N LYS A 86 0.49 0.25 -11.59
CA LYS A 86 1.80 0.91 -11.49
C LYS A 86 2.91 -0.07 -11.77
N HIS A 87 4.07 0.43 -12.18
CA HIS A 87 5.23 -0.41 -12.40
C HIS A 87 6.51 0.30 -12.01
N VAL A 88 7.55 -0.49 -11.75
CA VAL A 88 8.90 -0.02 -11.44
C VAL A 88 9.92 -1.03 -11.99
N ILE A 89 11.08 -0.55 -12.42
CA ILE A 89 12.23 -1.40 -12.74
C ILE A 89 13.03 -1.56 -11.45
N PRO A 90 13.30 -2.79 -10.97
CA PRO A 90 14.06 -3.00 -9.75
C PRO A 90 15.53 -2.57 -9.95
N ASP A 91 16.21 -2.25 -8.85
CA ASP A 91 17.63 -1.93 -8.87
C ASP A 91 18.43 -3.07 -9.52
N SER A 92 19.31 -2.72 -10.46
CA SER A 92 19.99 -3.70 -11.32
C SER A 92 21.00 -4.59 -10.57
N LYS A 93 21.45 -4.17 -9.39
CA LYS A 93 22.44 -4.91 -8.59
C LYS A 93 21.79 -5.75 -7.50
N THR A 94 20.76 -5.20 -6.86
CA THR A 94 20.17 -5.77 -5.64
C THR A 94 18.77 -6.34 -5.86
N GLY A 95 18.11 -5.95 -6.95
CA GLY A 95 16.72 -6.30 -7.18
C GLY A 95 15.78 -5.61 -6.19
N ALA A 96 16.23 -4.53 -5.53
CA ALA A 96 15.39 -3.73 -4.64
C ALA A 96 14.33 -2.95 -5.44
N TRP A 97 13.12 -2.84 -4.90
CA TRP A 97 12.02 -2.14 -5.57
C TRP A 97 11.05 -1.52 -4.57
N GLU A 98 10.43 -0.42 -4.98
CA GLU A 98 9.37 0.26 -4.25
C GLU A 98 8.38 0.85 -5.27
N ILE A 99 7.09 0.74 -4.98
CA ILE A 99 6.02 1.37 -5.76
C ILE A 99 5.33 2.37 -4.85
N THR A 100 5.38 3.65 -5.24
CA THR A 100 4.87 4.76 -4.44
C THR A 100 3.53 5.27 -4.95
N GLY A 101 2.74 5.87 -4.05
CA GLY A 101 1.52 6.60 -4.39
C GLY A 101 0.42 5.72 -5.00
N LEU A 102 0.26 4.48 -4.55
CA LEU A 102 -0.85 3.62 -4.94
C LEU A 102 -2.14 4.22 -4.39
N SER A 103 -3.04 4.60 -5.29
CA SER A 103 -4.35 5.14 -5.00
C SER A 103 -5.32 4.66 -6.06
N ILE A 104 -6.59 4.48 -5.69
CA ILE A 104 -7.66 4.13 -6.60
C ILE A 104 -8.94 4.83 -6.18
N GLU A 105 -9.64 5.37 -7.17
CA GLU A 105 -10.93 6.00 -7.02
C GLU A 105 -11.96 5.25 -7.89
N PRO A 106 -13.26 5.31 -7.57
CA PRO A 106 -14.29 4.81 -8.47
C PRO A 106 -14.20 5.51 -9.84
N LEU A 107 -14.57 4.80 -10.90
CA LEU A 107 -14.67 5.41 -12.22
C LEU A 107 -15.74 6.50 -12.21
N PRO A 108 -15.63 7.53 -13.09
CA PRO A 108 -16.64 8.57 -13.20
C PRO A 108 -18.03 7.95 -13.41
N ASN A 109 -18.94 8.17 -12.46
CA ASN A 109 -20.29 7.63 -12.54
C ASN A 109 -21.20 8.58 -13.32
N SER A 110 -22.08 8.02 -14.15
CA SER A 110 -23.09 8.77 -14.91
C SER A 110 -24.26 9.26 -14.05
N ILE A 111 -24.44 8.71 -12.85
CA ILE A 111 -25.48 9.13 -11.90
C ILE A 111 -24.90 10.16 -10.93
N PRO A 112 -25.27 11.45 -11.04
CA PRO A 112 -24.80 12.46 -10.10
C PRO A 112 -25.31 12.17 -8.68
N LYS A 113 -24.47 12.45 -7.67
CA LYS A 113 -24.76 12.35 -6.22
C LYS A 113 -24.88 10.94 -5.62
N THR A 114 -24.60 9.87 -6.37
CA THR A 114 -24.47 8.54 -5.75
C THR A 114 -23.06 8.35 -5.18
N ARG A 115 -22.98 7.77 -3.98
CA ARG A 115 -21.72 7.43 -3.32
C ARG A 115 -21.42 5.95 -3.52
N VAL A 116 -20.15 5.61 -3.29
CA VAL A 116 -19.72 4.22 -3.22
C VAL A 116 -20.22 3.60 -1.92
N ASP A 117 -20.87 2.44 -2.02
CA ASP A 117 -21.22 1.62 -0.87
C ASP A 117 -19.94 1.00 -0.27
N GLN A 118 -19.44 1.61 0.80
CA GLN A 118 -18.20 1.19 1.44
C GLN A 118 -18.27 -0.21 2.04
N ASN A 119 -19.46 -0.69 2.45
CA ASN A 119 -19.61 -2.00 3.07
C ASN A 119 -19.50 -3.14 2.07
N ARG A 120 -19.84 -2.87 0.80
CA ARG A 120 -19.75 -3.84 -0.31
C ARG A 120 -18.51 -3.65 -1.17
N THR A 121 -17.68 -2.67 -0.85
CA THR A 121 -16.47 -2.37 -1.61
C THR A 121 -15.29 -3.17 -1.09
N THR A 122 -14.58 -3.82 -1.99
CA THR A 122 -13.37 -4.59 -1.69
C THR A 122 -12.20 -4.12 -2.54
N TYR A 123 -10.99 -4.27 -1.99
CA TYR A 123 -9.76 -3.86 -2.65
C TYR A 123 -8.75 -5.00 -2.60
N MET A 124 -8.06 -5.23 -3.71
CA MET A 124 -7.03 -6.25 -3.82
C MET A 124 -5.80 -5.66 -4.50
N LEU A 125 -4.63 -5.88 -3.92
CA LEU A 125 -3.34 -5.56 -4.52
C LEU A 125 -2.71 -6.85 -5.00
N SER A 126 -2.27 -6.89 -6.26
CA SER A 126 -1.44 -7.97 -6.80
C SER A 126 -0.14 -7.42 -7.34
N ILE A 127 0.96 -8.12 -7.07
CA ILE A 127 2.32 -7.72 -7.44
C ILE A 127 3.01 -8.90 -8.12
N TYR A 128 3.60 -8.67 -9.28
CA TYR A 128 4.31 -9.69 -10.04
C TYR A 128 5.42 -9.05 -10.88
N GLN A 129 6.36 -9.87 -11.36
CA GLN A 129 7.38 -9.41 -12.30
C GLN A 129 7.11 -9.95 -13.71
N ILE A 130 7.47 -9.15 -14.72
CA ILE A 130 7.52 -9.55 -16.12
C ILE A 130 8.95 -9.39 -16.63
N HIS A 131 9.45 -10.41 -17.32
CA HIS A 131 10.68 -10.33 -18.11
C HIS A 131 10.48 -11.05 -19.44
N THR A 132 10.79 -10.39 -20.55
CA THR A 132 10.71 -10.96 -21.92
C THR A 132 9.40 -11.70 -22.23
N GLY A 133 8.28 -11.19 -21.73
CA GLY A 133 6.94 -11.77 -21.90
C GLY A 133 6.59 -12.89 -20.92
N GLN A 134 7.55 -13.40 -20.15
CA GLN A 134 7.29 -14.32 -19.04
C GLN A 134 6.83 -13.56 -17.81
N LYS A 135 5.82 -14.10 -17.13
CA LYS A 135 5.22 -13.53 -15.92
C LYS A 135 5.49 -14.46 -14.73
N SER A 136 5.93 -13.90 -13.60
CA SER A 136 6.04 -14.67 -12.35
C SER A 136 4.68 -15.03 -11.77
N ALA A 137 4.63 -15.94 -10.80
CA ALA A 137 3.45 -16.01 -9.94
C ALA A 137 3.27 -14.67 -9.19
N MET A 138 2.03 -14.40 -8.77
CA MET A 138 1.66 -13.17 -8.11
C MET A 138 1.79 -13.30 -6.59
N TRP A 139 2.31 -12.25 -5.97
CA TRP A 139 2.01 -11.94 -4.59
C TRP A 139 0.72 -11.12 -4.55
N TYR A 140 -0.18 -11.40 -3.62
CA TYR A 140 -1.43 -10.66 -3.52
C TYR A 140 -1.85 -10.42 -2.08
N ALA A 141 -2.60 -9.36 -1.83
CA ALA A 141 -3.17 -9.07 -0.51
C ALA A 141 -4.47 -8.29 -0.64
N ASN A 142 -5.36 -8.48 0.32
CA ASN A 142 -6.54 -7.64 0.49
C ASN A 142 -6.11 -6.30 1.09
N ILE A 143 -6.67 -5.21 0.59
CA ILE A 143 -6.44 -3.88 1.13
C ILE A 143 -7.66 -3.48 1.96
N GLN A 144 -7.43 -3.16 3.22
CA GLN A 144 -8.45 -2.61 4.12
C GLN A 144 -8.12 -1.14 4.39
N PRO A 145 -8.85 -0.19 3.80
CA PRO A 145 -8.59 1.21 4.06
C PRO A 145 -8.92 1.54 5.52
N ASN A 146 -8.03 2.25 6.21
CA ASN A 146 -8.30 2.76 7.56
C ASN A 146 -9.13 4.04 7.46
N TYR A 147 -10.40 3.92 7.10
CA TYR A 147 -11.31 5.06 7.20
C TYR A 147 -11.47 5.43 8.67
N VAL A 148 -10.79 6.50 9.09
CA VAL A 148 -11.13 7.16 10.35
C VAL A 148 -12.55 7.65 10.16
N GLN A 149 -13.51 7.05 10.87
CA GLN A 149 -14.83 7.64 11.01
C GLN A 149 -14.62 8.98 11.72
N VAL A 150 -14.50 10.05 10.93
CA VAL A 150 -14.69 11.40 11.43
C VAL A 150 -16.15 11.42 11.85
N HIS A 151 -16.40 11.11 13.12
CA HIS A 151 -17.68 11.42 13.75
C HIS A 151 -17.84 12.90 13.51
N LYS A 152 -18.80 13.27 12.65
CA LYS A 152 -19.19 14.66 12.49
C LYS A 152 -19.52 15.15 13.88
N ILE A 153 -18.62 15.91 14.49
CA ILE A 153 -18.97 16.72 15.64
C ILE A 153 -20.07 17.63 15.07
N PRO A 154 -21.33 17.50 15.53
CA PRO A 154 -22.39 18.37 15.06
C PRO A 154 -21.90 19.80 15.23
N ASP A 155 -22.06 20.65 14.20
CA ASP A 155 -21.66 22.07 14.24
C ASP A 155 -21.92 22.63 15.63
N GLN A 156 -20.85 22.83 16.42
CA GLN A 156 -20.96 23.59 17.65
C GLN A 156 -21.19 25.02 17.21
N LYS A 157 -22.45 25.38 16.97
CA LYS A 157 -22.92 26.77 16.83
C LYS A 157 -22.80 27.53 18.17
N MET A 158 -21.79 27.24 18.98
CA MET A 158 -21.42 28.11 20.07
C MET A 158 -20.59 29.23 19.45
N LYS A 159 -21.28 30.33 19.12
CA LYS A 159 -20.62 31.64 18.99
C LYS A 159 -19.64 31.80 20.15
N PRO A 160 -18.47 32.41 19.96
CA PRO A 160 -17.57 32.69 21.07
C PRO A 160 -18.37 33.38 22.16
N LYS A 161 -18.50 32.73 23.33
CA LYS A 161 -19.01 33.39 24.52
C LYS A 161 -17.99 34.49 24.80
N VAL A 162 -18.35 35.74 24.51
CA VAL A 162 -17.54 36.89 24.86
C VAL A 162 -17.41 36.84 26.38
N VAL A 163 -16.25 36.39 26.85
CA VAL A 163 -15.89 36.46 28.26
C VAL A 163 -15.54 37.92 28.50
N PRO A 164 -16.28 38.65 29.35
CA PRO A 164 -15.88 40.00 29.71
C PRO A 164 -14.47 39.95 30.29
N ILE A 165 -13.60 40.83 29.81
CA ILE A 165 -12.25 41.01 30.34
C ILE A 165 -12.41 41.30 31.83
N ILE A 166 -11.89 40.42 32.68
CA ILE A 166 -11.74 40.73 34.10
C ILE A 166 -10.60 41.74 34.17
N ASP A 167 -10.96 43.01 34.05
CA ASP A 167 -10.12 44.12 34.48
C ASP A 167 -9.92 43.98 35.99
N LYS A 168 -8.77 43.41 36.36
CA LYS A 168 -7.87 43.84 37.44
C LYS A 168 -6.89 42.70 37.71
N VAL A 169 -5.69 42.82 37.16
CA VAL A 169 -4.49 42.23 37.76
C VAL A 169 -4.37 42.86 39.15
N ILE A 170 -4.82 42.15 40.19
CA ILE A 170 -4.44 42.49 41.56
C ILE A 170 -2.98 42.05 41.69
N LEU A 171 -2.08 43.02 41.58
CA LEU A 171 -0.68 42.86 41.97
C LEU A 171 -0.65 42.34 43.40
N ASN A 172 -0.08 41.16 43.61
CA ASN A 172 0.23 40.68 44.94
C ASN A 172 1.19 41.70 45.58
N PRO A 173 0.86 42.34 46.72
CA PRO A 173 1.74 43.33 47.31
C PRO A 173 3.08 42.67 47.66
N GLN A 174 4.20 43.29 47.23
CA GLN A 174 5.54 42.84 47.58
C GLN A 174 5.71 42.81 49.11
N PRO A 175 6.41 41.80 49.66
CA PRO A 175 6.68 41.74 51.09
C PRO A 175 7.54 42.94 51.54
N ILE A 176 7.16 43.52 52.67
CA ILE A 176 7.81 44.69 53.27
C ILE A 176 9.20 44.28 53.78
N PRO A 177 10.27 45.06 53.52
CA PRO A 177 11.60 44.75 54.04
C PRO A 177 11.61 44.78 55.57
N PRO A 178 12.36 43.86 56.23
CA PRO A 178 12.46 43.83 57.68
C PRO A 178 13.08 45.13 58.22
N LYS A 179 12.48 45.68 59.29
CA LYS A 179 12.97 46.86 60.01
C LYS A 179 14.40 46.61 60.51
N GLU A 180 15.32 47.49 60.12
CA GLU A 180 16.61 47.61 60.78
C GLU A 180 16.39 47.97 62.25
N ILE A 181 16.80 47.07 63.16
CA ILE A 181 16.95 47.40 64.57
C ILE A 181 18.27 48.15 64.70
N LYS A 182 18.22 49.48 64.86
CA LYS A 182 19.40 50.27 65.24
C LYS A 182 19.59 50.14 66.76
N LYS A 183 20.79 49.68 67.11
CA LYS A 183 21.48 49.62 68.43
C LYS A 183 20.72 50.08 69.66
#